data_AF-A0A967IRP5-F1
#
_entry.id   AF-A0A967IRP5-F1
#
_cell.length_a   1.000
_cell.length_b   1.000
_cell.length_c   1.000
_cell.angle_alpha   90.00
_cell.angle_beta   90.00
_cell.angle_gamma   90.00
#
_symmetry.space_group_name_H-M   'P 1'
#
loop_
_entity.id
_entity.type
_entity.pdbx_description
1 polymer ?
#
loop_
_entity_poly.entity_id
_entity_poly.type
_entity_poly.pdbx_seq_one_letter_code
_entity_poly.pdbx_strand_id
1 'polypeptide(L)' 'MTDKPKVAIEYCPECKFMLRAGWLAQELLQAFEQELGEVAIRPRSGGDLIVRVGARVL' A
#
# COMPACT_ATOMS: atom_id res chain seq x y z
N MET A 1 -23.26 5.69 -0.98
CA MET A 1 -22.10 4.84 -0.69
C MET A 1 -20.93 5.47 -1.43
N THR A 2 -20.16 6.32 -0.75
CA THR A 2 -19.06 7.07 -1.35
C THR A 2 -17.90 6.11 -1.60
N ASP A 3 -17.40 6.04 -2.84
CA ASP A 3 -16.25 5.19 -3.18
C ASP A 3 -15.00 5.73 -2.48
N LYS A 4 -14.58 5.07 -1.41
CA LYS A 4 -13.37 5.44 -0.67
C LYS A 4 -12.13 5.06 -1.45
N PRO A 5 -11.05 5.86 -1.44
CA PRO A 5 -9.80 5.53 -2.11
C PRO A 5 -9.23 4.18 -1.68
N LYS A 6 -8.63 3.48 -2.65
CA LYS A 6 -7.95 2.20 -2.47
C LYS A 6 -6.46 2.39 -2.70
N VAL A 7 -5.65 2.03 -1.72
CA VAL A 7 -4.18 2.15 -1.79
C VAL A 7 -3.58 0.79 -2.11
N ALA A 8 -2.57 0.76 -2.97
CA ALA A 8 -1.74 -0.43 -3.19
C ALA A 8 -0.28 -0.14 -2.82
N ILE A 9 0.30 -0.99 -1.97
CA ILE A 9 1.72 -1.02 -1.66
C ILE A 9 2.32 -2.18 -2.44
N GLU A 10 3.13 -1.87 -3.44
CA GLU A 10 3.86 -2.85 -4.24
C GLU A 10 5.26 -3.04 -3.63
N TYR A 11 5.64 -4.28 -3.31
CA TYR A 11 6.91 -4.57 -2.67
C TYR A 11 7.72 -5.65 -3.41
N CYS A 12 9.04 -5.48 -3.42
CA CYS A 12 9.99 -6.50 -3.85
C CYS A 12 10.09 -7.65 -2.82
N PRO A 13 9.67 -8.89 -3.17
CA PRO A 13 9.74 -10.02 -2.24
C PRO A 13 11.19 -10.43 -1.92
N GLU A 14 12.08 -10.34 -2.91
CA GLU A 14 13.51 -10.71 -2.80
C GLU A 14 14.29 -9.72 -1.92
N CYS A 15 13.79 -8.49 -1.77
CA CYS A 15 14.42 -7.41 -1.03
C CYS A 15 14.08 -7.43 0.48
N LYS A 16 13.29 -8.42 0.93
CA LYS A 16 12.80 -8.54 2.32
C LYS A 16 12.02 -7.31 2.80
N PHE A 17 11.32 -6.63 1.90
CA PHE A 17 10.52 -5.43 2.22
C PHE A 17 9.10 -5.73 2.72
N MET A 18 8.68 -7.00 2.78
CA MET A 18 7.33 -7.38 3.23
C MET A 18 6.96 -6.78 4.59
N LEU A 19 7.86 -6.80 5.58
CA LEU A 19 7.59 -6.23 6.90
C LEU A 19 7.43 -4.71 6.85
N ARG A 20 8.20 -4.01 6.00
CA ARG A 20 8.06 -2.57 5.81
C ARG A 20 6.73 -2.23 5.13
N ALA A 21 6.32 -3.02 4.14
CA ALA A 21 5.02 -2.87 3.48
C ALA A 21 3.85 -3.13 4.46
N GLY A 22 3.96 -4.13 5.32
CA GLY A 22 2.99 -4.42 6.37
C GLY A 22 2.87 -3.30 7.39
N TRP A 23 4.00 -2.78 7.89
CA TRP A 23 4.02 -1.63 8.79
C TRP A 23 3.36 -0.41 8.15
N LEU A 24 3.74 -0.05 6.92
CA LEU A 24 3.15 1.10 6.22
C LEU A 24 1.64 0.93 5.99
N ALA A 25 1.17 -0.29 5.71
CA ALA A 25 -0.26 -0.55 5.61
C ALA A 25 -1.00 -0.29 6.93
N GLN A 26 -0.42 -0.71 8.06
CA GLN A 26 -0.99 -0.46 9.39
C GLN A 26 -1.03 1.05 9.70
N GLU A 27 0.06 1.78 9.45
CA GLU A 27 0.11 3.23 9.65
C GLU A 27 -0.98 3.96 8.82
N LEU A 28 -1.14 3.58 7.55
CA LEU A 28 -2.17 4.18 6.69
C LEU A 28 -3.59 3.88 7.17
N LEU A 29 -3.86 2.63 7.56
CA LEU A 29 -5.17 2.24 8.06
C LEU A 29 -5.49 2.91 9.40
N GLN A 30 -4.48 3.11 10.26
CA GLN A 30 -4.64 3.80 11.53
C GLN A 30 -4.87 5.31 11.34
N ALA A 31 -4.10 5.96 10.46
CA ALA A 31 -4.21 7.39 10.23
C ALA A 31 -5.47 7.80 9.45
N PHE A 32 -5.92 6.96 8.51
CA PHE A 32 -6.97 7.28 7.55
C PHE A 32 -8.15 6.30 7.62
N GLU A 33 -8.45 5.77 8.81
CA GLU A 33 -9.45 4.71 9.06
C GLU A 33 -10.81 5.01 8.40
N GLN A 34 -11.26 6.25 8.47
CA GLN A 34 -12.55 6.66 7.93
C GLN A 34 -12.50 7.08 6.46
N GLU A 35 -11.31 7.32 5.91
CA GLU A 35 -11.11 7.86 4.56
C GLU A 35 -10.78 6.77 3.55
N LEU A 36 -10.02 5.74 3.93
CA LEU A 36 -9.63 4.66 3.03
C LEU A 36 -10.68 3.55 2.95
N GLY A 37 -10.81 2.94 1.78
CA GLY A 37 -11.62 1.76 1.55
C GLY A 37 -10.84 0.46 1.78
N GLU A 38 -9.58 0.42 1.34
CA GLU A 38 -8.68 -0.70 1.55
C GLU A 38 -7.22 -0.27 1.37
N VAL A 39 -6.30 -1.06 1.96
CA VAL A 39 -4.88 -1.05 1.63
C VAL A 39 -4.48 -2.46 1.21
N ALA A 40 -4.04 -2.61 -0.04
CA ALA A 40 -3.57 -3.88 -0.59
C ALA A 40 -2.05 -3.95 -0.61
N ILE A 41 -1.47 -5.06 -0.14
CA ILE A 41 -0.03 -5.33 -0.27
C ILE A 41 0.16 -6.31 -1.44
N ARG A 42 0.93 -5.92 -2.45
CA ARG A 42 1.10 -6.68 -3.71
C ARG A 42 2.58 -6.97 -3.99
N PRO A 43 2.97 -8.23 -4.26
CA PRO A 43 4.33 -8.52 -4.68
C PRO A 43 4.60 -7.95 -6.08
N ARG A 44 5.76 -7.31 -6.27
CA ARG A 44 6.22 -6.76 -7.54
C ARG A 44 7.74 -6.90 -7.62
N SER A 45 8.26 -7.36 -8.76
CA SER A 45 9.71 -7.37 -9.01
C SER A 45 10.28 -5.96 -9.13
N GLY A 46 11.56 -5.76 -8.82
CA GLY A 46 12.30 -4.56 -9.23
C GLY A 46 12.76 -3.64 -8.10
N GLY A 47 13.34 -4.17 -7.02
CA GLY A 47 14.13 -3.39 -6.06
C GLY A 47 13.38 -2.37 -5.18
N ASP A 48 12.18 -1.98 -5.57
CA ASP A 48 11.47 -0.83 -5.02
C ASP A 48 10.35 -1.23 -4.05
N LEU A 49 9.93 -0.25 -3.26
CA LEU A 49 8.67 -0.24 -2.51
C LEU A 49 7.86 0.97 -3.01
N ILE A 50 6.71 0.72 -3.63
CA ILE A 50 5.92 1.75 -4.32
C ILE A 50 4.54 1.84 -3.70
N VAL A 51 4.06 3.07 -3.44
CA VAL A 51 2.69 3.33 -2.99
C VAL A 51 1.89 3.91 -4.15
N ARG A 52 0.68 3.38 -4.37
CA ARG A 52 -0.22 3.81 -5.45
C ARG A 52 -1.63 4.11 -4.95
N VAL A 53 -2.27 5.07 -5.61
CA VAL A 53 -3.73 5.29 -5.55
C VAL A 53 -4.25 5.25 -6.98
N GLY A 54 -4.97 4.18 -7.33
CA GLY A 54 -5.33 3.91 -8.73
C GLY A 54 -4.09 3.80 -9.63
N ALA A 55 -4.02 4.64 -10.67
CA ALA A 55 -2.87 4.70 -11.59
C ALA A 55 -1.72 5.59 -11.10
N ARG A 56 -1.95 6.43 -10.08
CA ARG A 56 -0.96 7.40 -9.60
C ARG A 56 0.01 6.75 -8.63
N VAL A 57 1.31 6.94 -8.88
CA VAL A 57 2.39 6.69 -7.91
C VAL A 57 2.51 7.91 -7.01
N LEU A 58 2.62 7.68 -5.71
CA LEU A 58 2.87 8.72 -4.70
C LEU A 58 4.36 8.84 -4.39
#